data_AF-A0A5Z4Z048-F1
#
_entry.id   AF-A0A5Z4Z048-F1
#
_cell.length_a   1.000
_cell.length_b   1.000
_cell.length_c   1.000
_cell.angle_alpha   90.00
_cell.angle_beta   90.00
_cell.angle_gamma   90.00
#
_symmetry.space_group_name_H-M   'P 1'
#
loop_
_entity.id
_entity.type
_entity.pdbx_description
1 polymer ?
#
loop_
_entity_poly.entity_id
_entity_poly.type
_entity_poly.pdbx_seq_one_letter_code
_entity_poly.pdbx_strand_id
1 'polypeptide(L)'
;FRVEELGEQLNDGSQVFLQYNLKIDSKSNRASLSMTTWHAGITCIGDYSLKINSGVLALYYNGDEKDACPYPSPQFEISNKGKAYYIKGKMFSYSQTGKWLPLKRITLK
;
A
#
# COMPACT_ATOMS: atom_id res chain seq x y z
N PHE A 1 -1.31 -9.12 -3.02
CA PHE A 1 -1.64 -8.69 -1.65
C PHE A 1 -2.65 -7.56 -1.71
N ARG A 2 -3.45 -7.38 -0.66
CA ARG A 2 -4.46 -6.32 -0.56
C ARG A 2 -4.44 -5.70 0.83
N VAL A 3 -4.59 -4.38 0.89
CA VAL A 3 -4.88 -3.61 2.11
C VAL A 3 -6.06 -2.70 1.85
N GLU A 4 -6.94 -2.57 2.84
CA GLU A 4 -8.17 -1.77 2.79
C GLU A 4 -8.13 -0.77 3.93
N GLU A 5 -8.47 0.48 3.63
CA GLU A 5 -8.68 1.54 4.61
C GLU A 5 -10.14 1.97 4.58
N LEU A 6 -10.77 2.09 5.75
CA LEU A 6 -12.14 2.56 5.90
C LEU A 6 -12.10 4.03 6.34
N GLY A 7 -12.77 4.90 5.58
CA GLY A 7 -12.89 6.33 5.84
C GLY A 7 -14.16 6.71 6.61
N GLU A 8 -14.80 7.80 6.22
CA GLU A 8 -16.06 8.24 6.79
C GLU A 8 -17.28 7.42 6.31
N GLN A 9 -18.30 7.37 7.16
CA GLN A 9 -19.62 6.88 6.79
C GLN A 9 -20.42 8.04 6.18
N LEU A 10 -21.06 7.81 5.03
CA LEU A 10 -21.88 8.79 4.32
C LEU A 10 -23.31 8.81 4.85
N ASN A 11 -24.06 9.86 4.51
CA ASN A 11 -25.45 10.06 4.95
C ASN A 11 -26.43 8.97 4.46
N ASP A 12 -26.06 8.24 3.40
CA ASP A 12 -26.82 7.10 2.88
C ASP A 12 -26.50 5.77 3.59
N GLY A 13 -25.63 5.82 4.61
CA GLY A 13 -25.18 4.67 5.39
C GLY A 13 -24.01 3.90 4.75
N SER A 14 -23.59 4.25 3.54
CA SER A 14 -22.43 3.63 2.88
C SER A 14 -21.11 4.08 3.53
N GLN A 15 -20.05 3.27 3.34
CA GLN A 15 -18.74 3.47 3.94
C GLN A 15 -17.72 3.78 2.86
N VAL A 16 -17.05 4.94 2.94
CA VAL A 16 -15.92 5.25 2.08
C VAL A 16 -14.79 4.28 2.37
N PHE A 17 -14.15 3.76 1.33
CA PHE A 17 -12.96 2.93 1.48
C PHE A 17 -11.94 3.16 0.37
N LEU A 18 -10.67 2.94 0.71
CA LEU A 18 -9.56 2.86 -0.24
C LEU A 18 -9.06 1.42 -0.25
N GLN A 19 -8.96 0.83 -1.44
CA GLN A 19 -8.40 -0.52 -1.58
C GLN A 19 -7.14 -0.49 -2.43
N TYR A 20 -6.02 -0.84 -1.83
CA TYR A 20 -4.73 -0.95 -2.49
C TYR A 20 -4.45 -2.43 -2.81
N ASN A 21 -4.12 -2.71 -4.06
CA ASN A 21 -3.78 -4.04 -4.55
C ASN A 21 -2.31 -4.04 -4.97
N LEU A 22 -1.49 -4.80 -4.24
CA LEU A 22 -0.06 -4.88 -4.44
C LEU A 22 0.33 -6.24 -5.05
N LYS A 23 0.98 -6.22 -6.21
CA LYS A 23 1.62 -7.38 -6.82
C LYS A 23 3.12 -7.30 -6.53
N ILE A 24 3.69 -8.35 -5.95
CA ILE A 24 5.12 -8.41 -5.61
C ILE A 24 5.72 -9.57 -6.42
N ASP A 25 6.74 -9.27 -7.21
CA ASP A 25 7.59 -10.25 -7.87
C ASP A 25 9.00 -10.18 -7.29
N SER A 26 9.30 -11.12 -6.40
CA SER A 26 10.62 -11.22 -5.77
C SER A 26 11.72 -11.69 -6.72
N LYS A 27 11.40 -12.30 -7.87
CA LYS A 27 12.41 -12.75 -8.85
C LYS A 27 12.96 -11.58 -9.65
N SER A 28 12.09 -10.65 -10.06
CA SER A 28 12.48 -9.44 -10.78
C SER A 28 12.78 -8.25 -9.86
N ASN A 29 12.64 -8.43 -8.54
CA ASN A 29 12.82 -7.39 -7.52
C ASN A 29 11.93 -6.15 -7.76
N ARG A 30 10.71 -6.39 -8.25
CA ARG A 30 9.72 -5.38 -8.60
C ARG A 30 8.39 -5.61 -7.90
N ALA A 31 7.67 -4.53 -7.67
CA ALA A 31 6.26 -4.59 -7.31
C ALA A 31 5.47 -3.57 -8.12
N SER A 32 4.17 -3.80 -8.24
CA SER A 32 3.25 -2.82 -8.80
C SER A 32 2.05 -2.65 -7.89
N LEU A 33 1.63 -1.40 -7.74
CA LEU A 33 0.47 -1.01 -6.97
C LEU A 33 -0.63 -0.53 -7.90
N SER A 34 -1.82 -1.08 -7.74
CA SER A 34 -3.05 -0.50 -8.27
C SER A 34 -4.02 -0.19 -7.13
N MET A 35 -4.98 0.68 -7.40
CA MET A 35 -5.98 1.07 -6.40
C MET A 35 -7.38 0.95 -6.96
N THR A 36 -8.33 0.60 -6.11
CA THR A 36 -9.76 0.75 -6.35
C THR A 36 -10.23 1.84 -5.38
N THR A 37 -10.66 2.97 -5.92
CA THR A 37 -11.14 4.12 -5.13
C THR A 37 -12.33 4.78 -5.81
N TRP A 38 -13.14 5.48 -5.03
CA TRP A 38 -14.12 6.45 -5.53
C TRP A 38 -13.52 7.87 -5.62
N HIS A 39 -12.62 8.25 -4.70
CA HIS A 39 -11.86 9.51 -4.69
C HIS A 39 -10.54 9.33 -3.90
N ALA A 40 -9.39 9.69 -4.46
CA ALA A 40 -8.12 9.74 -3.71
C ALA A 40 -7.19 10.83 -4.26
N GLY A 41 -6.74 11.74 -3.40
CA GLY A 41 -5.85 12.84 -3.77
C GLY A 41 -4.40 12.40 -4.04
N ILE A 42 -3.90 11.39 -3.31
CA ILE A 42 -2.56 10.81 -3.49
C ILE A 42 -2.72 9.30 -3.61
N THR A 43 -2.42 8.75 -4.78
CA THR A 43 -2.74 7.36 -5.09
C THR A 43 -1.54 6.43 -4.93
N CYS A 44 -0.32 6.92 -5.17
CA CYS A 44 0.88 6.09 -5.25
C CYS A 44 0.75 4.92 -6.26
N ILE A 45 -0.09 5.03 -7.28
CA ILE A 45 -0.25 3.96 -8.29
C ILE A 45 1.00 3.90 -9.18
N GLY A 46 1.46 2.69 -9.48
CA GLY A 46 2.58 2.47 -10.39
C GLY A 46 3.55 1.41 -9.90
N ASP A 47 4.77 1.46 -10.42
CA ASP A 47 5.81 0.46 -10.21
C ASP A 47 6.79 0.85 -9.10
N TYR A 48 7.35 -0.17 -8.45
CA TYR A 48 8.21 -0.06 -7.29
C TYR A 48 9.43 -0.96 -7.44
N SER A 49 10.58 -0.47 -6.96
CA SER A 49 11.76 -1.28 -6.69
C SER A 49 11.73 -1.79 -5.26
N LEU A 50 12.27 -2.98 -5.05
CA LEU A 50 12.26 -3.66 -3.76
C LEU A 50 13.65 -3.64 -3.12
N LYS A 51 13.70 -3.46 -1.80
CA LYS A 51 14.91 -3.68 -1.00
C LYS A 51 14.54 -4.32 0.34
N ILE A 52 15.31 -5.31 0.77
CA ILE A 52 15.17 -5.88 2.10
C ILE A 52 16.16 -5.19 3.03
N ASN A 53 15.66 -4.56 4.09
CA ASN A 53 16.47 -3.95 5.14
C ASN A 53 16.05 -4.54 6.49
N SER A 54 16.96 -5.26 7.17
CA SER A 54 16.71 -5.86 8.50
C SER A 54 15.40 -6.68 8.59
N GLY A 55 15.10 -7.47 7.55
CA GLY A 55 13.90 -8.31 7.50
C GLY A 55 12.59 -7.57 7.14
N VAL A 56 12.66 -6.27 6.85
CA VAL A 56 11.55 -5.46 6.32
C VAL A 56 11.72 -5.29 4.82
N LEU A 57 10.68 -5.58 4.05
CA LEU A 57 10.65 -5.34 2.61
C LEU A 57 10.19 -3.89 2.36
N ALA A 58 11.12 -3.05 1.91
CA ALA A 58 10.89 -1.66 1.55
C ALA A 58 10.60 -1.53 0.05
N LEU A 59 9.58 -0.73 -0.29
CA LEU A 59 9.13 -0.44 -1.64
C LEU A 59 9.43 1.03 -1.95
N TYR A 60 10.18 1.26 -3.02
CA TYR A 60 10.57 2.59 -3.49
C TYR A 60 9.86 2.85 -4.81
N TYR A 61 9.07 3.91 -4.87
CA TYR A 61 8.33 4.28 -6.06
C TYR A 61 9.28 4.62 -7.20
N ASN A 62 9.04 4.03 -8.37
CA ASN A 62 9.83 4.26 -9.59
C ASN A 62 9.04 5.05 -10.65
N GLY A 63 7.84 5.55 -10.33
CA GLY A 63 7.00 6.22 -11.32
C GLY A 63 7.53 7.59 -11.71
N ASP A 64 7.21 8.00 -12.95
CA ASP A 64 7.68 9.24 -13.57
C ASP A 64 6.91 10.48 -13.10
N GLU A 65 5.74 10.27 -12.48
CA GLU A 65 4.86 11.35 -12.04
C GLU A 65 5.39 11.95 -10.72
N LYS A 66 6.03 13.12 -10.85
CA LYS A 66 6.44 13.94 -9.71
C LYS A 66 5.19 14.23 -8.87
N ASP A 67 5.28 13.98 -7.57
CA ASP A 67 4.20 14.14 -6.58
C ASP A 67 3.10 13.06 -6.55
N ALA A 68 3.19 11.99 -7.35
CA ALA A 68 2.28 10.85 -7.24
C ALA A 68 2.38 10.11 -5.89
N CYS A 69 3.52 10.26 -5.20
CA CYS A 69 3.79 9.66 -3.91
C CYS A 69 4.44 10.61 -2.90
N PRO A 70 4.13 10.47 -1.59
CA PRO A 70 4.78 11.26 -0.55
C PRO A 70 6.28 10.96 -0.42
N TYR A 71 7.05 12.00 -0.11
CA TYR A 71 8.47 11.93 0.30
C TYR A 71 8.62 11.91 1.84
N PRO A 72 9.70 11.36 2.42
CA PRO A 72 10.74 10.51 1.81
C PRO A 72 10.28 9.09 1.48
N SER A 73 11.04 8.46 0.58
CA SER A 73 11.02 7.01 0.39
C SER A 73 11.70 6.29 1.56
N PRO A 74 11.40 4.98 1.80
CA PRO A 74 10.48 4.14 1.04
C PRO A 74 9.01 4.55 1.22
N GLN A 75 8.21 4.37 0.17
CA GLN A 75 6.77 4.69 0.20
C GLN A 75 6.00 3.68 1.04
N PHE A 76 6.36 2.40 0.92
CA PHE A 76 5.80 1.33 1.74
C PHE A 76 6.89 0.50 2.38
N GLU A 77 6.55 -0.04 3.54
CA GLU A 77 7.32 -1.08 4.20
C GLU A 77 6.38 -2.23 4.55
N ILE A 78 6.82 -3.45 4.29
CA ILE A 78 6.09 -4.68 4.54
C ILE A 78 6.90 -5.54 5.51
N SER A 79 6.25 -5.97 6.58
CA SER A 79 6.84 -6.84 7.59
C SER A 79 6.00 -8.08 7.75
N ASN A 80 6.68 -9.23 7.82
CA ASN A 80 6.09 -10.46 8.33
C ASN A 80 6.25 -10.46 9.87
N LYS A 81 5.14 -10.51 10.60
CA LYS A 81 5.12 -10.63 12.07
C LYS A 81 4.59 -12.00 12.47
N GLY A 82 5.26 -13.06 12.00
CA GLY A 82 4.91 -14.45 12.27
C GLY A 82 3.93 -15.03 11.26
N LYS A 83 2.63 -15.03 11.59
CA LYS A 83 1.56 -15.64 10.77
C LYS A 83 0.92 -14.69 9.77
N ALA A 84 1.17 -13.39 9.89
CA ALA A 84 0.50 -12.36 9.11
C ALA A 84 1.50 -11.33 8.57
N TYR A 85 1.14 -10.78 7.42
CA TYR A 85 1.84 -9.66 6.81
C TYR A 85 1.18 -8.36 7.23
N TYR A 86 2.01 -7.34 7.40
CA TYR A 86 1.57 -5.99 7.69
C TYR A 86 2.27 -5.03 6.75
N ILE A 87 1.60 -3.93 6.42
CA ILE A 87 2.11 -2.87 5.57
C ILE A 87 1.97 -1.53 6.30
N LYS A 88 2.96 -0.65 6.17
CA LYS A 88 2.86 0.75 6.58
C LYS A 88 3.26 1.65 5.41
N GLY A 89 2.71 2.85 5.36
CA GLY A 89 3.00 3.85 4.34
C GLY A 89 2.33 5.19 4.67
N LYS A 90 2.89 6.29 4.17
CA LYS A 90 2.38 7.65 4.46
C LYS A 90 1.13 8.03 3.67
N MET A 91 0.88 7.35 2.55
CA MET A 91 -0.29 7.56 1.68
C MET A 91 -1.59 7.04 2.30
N PHE A 92 -1.49 6.21 3.34
CA PHE A 92 -2.66 5.63 4.01
C PHE A 92 -3.41 6.71 4.78
N SER A 93 -4.41 7.31 4.11
CA SER A 93 -5.00 8.60 4.49
C SER A 93 -6.04 8.49 5.61
N TYR A 94 -6.72 7.35 5.71
CA TYR A 94 -7.75 7.11 6.74
C TYR A 94 -7.21 6.36 7.95
N SER A 95 -6.06 5.68 7.80
CA SER A 95 -5.32 5.13 8.93
C SER A 95 -4.44 6.19 9.60
N GLN A 96 -4.14 6.00 10.89
CA GLN A 96 -3.18 6.89 11.56
C GLN A 96 -1.80 6.72 10.91
N THR A 97 -1.16 7.84 10.55
CA THR A 97 0.14 7.86 9.88
C THR A 97 1.16 6.99 10.62
N GLY A 98 1.83 6.10 9.89
CA GLY A 98 2.86 5.21 10.44
C GLY A 98 2.34 3.95 11.12
N LYS A 99 1.02 3.72 11.19
CA LYS A 99 0.47 2.45 11.65
C LYS A 99 0.70 1.33 10.64
N TRP A 100 0.92 0.14 11.19
CA TRP A 100 0.97 -1.11 10.46
C TRP A 100 -0.46 -1.63 10.24
N LEU A 101 -0.89 -1.68 8.99
CA LEU A 101 -2.17 -2.23 8.57
C LEU A 101 -2.02 -3.70 8.17
N PRO A 102 -3.05 -4.55 8.41
CA PRO A 102 -3.05 -5.92 7.94
C PRO A 102 -2.95 -6.00 6.41
N LEU A 103 -2.02 -6.81 5.90
CA LEU A 103 -1.83 -7.05 4.47
C LEU A 103 -2.33 -8.46 4.12
N LYS A 104 -3.48 -8.53 3.45
CA LYS A 104 -4.11 -9.80 3.08
C LYS A 104 -3.42 -10.39 1.85
N ARG A 105 -3.05 -11.67 1.88
CA ARG A 105 -2.62 -12.40 0.68
C ARG A 105 -3.87 -12.80 -0.10
N ILE A 106 -3.96 -12.35 -1.35
CA ILE A 106 -5.01 -12.78 -2.28
C ILE A 106 -4.49 -14.01 -2.99
N THR A 107 -5.06 -15.17 -2.70
CA THR A 107 -4.87 -16.38 -3.49
C THR A 107 -5.95 -16.35 -4.56
N LEU A 108 -5.57 -16.24 -5.84
CA LEU A 108 -6.52 -16.51 -6.92
C LEU A 108 -6.84 -18.01 -6.84
N LYS A 109 -8.12 -18.33 -6.62
CA LYS A 109 -8.63 -19.70 -6.70
C LYS A 109 -8.64 -20.16 -8.14
#